data_AF-A0A6A5GNN2-F1
#
_entry.id   AF-A0A6A5GNN2-F1
#
_cell.length_a   1.000
_cell.length_b   1.000
_cell.length_c   1.000
_cell.angle_alpha   90.00
_cell.angle_beta   90.00
_cell.angle_gamma   90.00
#
_symmetry.space_group_name_H-M   'P 1'
#
loop_
_entity.id
_entity.type
_entity.pdbx_description
1 polymer ?
#
loop_
_entity_poly.entity_id
_entity_poly.type
_entity_poly.pdbx_seq_one_letter_code
_entity_poly.pdbx_strand_id
1 'polypeptide(L)'
;MNGAEAYDELFTPNQELMDIYQKRELEVRYLKFMEKRFVIKDGELSELPPEQADDNNPLPMNFHVEDNFTYSETSKLLKPSECKILRAEFDTRERDIFVKELEARVKVLWPNSSFSSVSCGSHVCESKCERAIVFSSESNDCGEWLGKWFTGCVVVFCDHKHVLA
;
A
#
# COMPACT_ATOMS: atom_id res chain seq x y z
N MET A 1 2.27 -47.62 -6.59
CA MET A 1 2.15 -46.17 -6.74
C MET A 1 0.66 -45.89 -6.77
N ASN A 2 0.09 -45.14 -5.81
CA ASN A 2 -1.27 -44.55 -5.76
C ASN A 2 -1.60 -44.08 -4.31
N GLY A 3 -0.65 -43.45 -3.62
CA GLY A 3 -0.82 -43.01 -2.22
C GLY A 3 -0.64 -41.51 -2.01
N ALA A 4 -0.12 -40.79 -3.01
CA ALA A 4 0.12 -39.34 -2.93
C ALA A 4 -1.10 -38.52 -3.38
N GLU A 5 -1.85 -38.98 -4.39
CA GLU A 5 -3.01 -38.24 -4.93
C GLU A 5 -4.19 -38.13 -3.93
N ALA A 6 -4.35 -39.12 -3.04
CA ALA A 6 -5.44 -39.14 -2.06
C ALA A 6 -5.27 -38.13 -0.91
N TYR A 7 -4.05 -37.66 -0.67
CA TYR A 7 -3.79 -36.64 0.36
C TYR A 7 -4.12 -35.23 -0.15
N ASP A 8 -3.79 -34.92 -1.40
CA ASP A 8 -4.02 -33.59 -1.97
C ASP A 8 -5.52 -33.26 -2.09
N GLU A 9 -6.36 -34.22 -2.46
CA GLU A 9 -7.82 -34.02 -2.51
C GLU A 9 -8.45 -33.81 -1.13
N LEU A 10 -7.86 -34.38 -0.07
CA LEU A 10 -8.40 -34.31 1.29
C LEU A 10 -8.21 -32.93 1.95
N PHE A 11 -7.20 -32.18 1.51
CA PHE A 11 -6.86 -30.85 2.01
C PHE A 11 -7.20 -29.73 1.03
N THR A 12 -7.77 -30.06 -0.14
CA THR A 12 -8.28 -29.05 -1.06
C THR A 12 -9.62 -28.54 -0.52
N PRO A 13 -9.71 -27.26 -0.08
CA PRO A 13 -10.95 -26.74 0.47
C PRO A 13 -12.05 -26.82 -0.60
N ASN A 14 -13.25 -27.28 -0.22
CA ASN A 14 -14.40 -27.27 -1.12
C ASN A 14 -14.59 -25.84 -1.65
N GLN A 15 -14.71 -25.70 -2.97
CA GLN A 15 -14.85 -24.41 -3.65
C GLN A 15 -16.02 -23.58 -3.09
N GLU A 16 -17.13 -24.23 -2.74
CA GLU A 16 -18.29 -23.57 -2.14
C GLU A 16 -17.97 -22.99 -0.74
N LEU A 17 -17.13 -23.68 0.04
CA LEU A 17 -16.63 -23.18 1.32
C LEU A 17 -15.68 -22.00 1.14
N MET A 18 -14.85 -22.02 0.09
CA MET A 18 -13.98 -20.89 -0.26
C MET A 18 -14.79 -19.66 -0.68
N ASP A 19 -15.85 -19.84 -1.46
CA ASP A 19 -16.73 -18.74 -1.89
C ASP A 19 -17.47 -18.13 -0.70
N ILE A 20 -17.93 -18.95 0.26
CA ILE A 20 -18.54 -18.48 1.51
C ILE A 20 -17.51 -17.72 2.36
N TYR A 21 -16.28 -18.23 2.46
CA TYR A 21 -15.20 -17.57 3.18
C TYR A 21 -14.87 -16.20 2.58
N GLN A 22 -14.70 -16.12 1.24
CA GLN A 22 -14.46 -14.86 0.53
C GLN A 22 -15.61 -13.86 0.74
N LYS A 23 -16.87 -14.31 0.65
CA LYS A 23 -18.04 -13.45 0.93
C LYS A 23 -18.04 -12.90 2.34
N ARG A 24 -17.71 -13.73 3.34
CA ARG A 24 -17.62 -13.29 4.74
C ARG A 24 -16.47 -12.31 4.97
N GLU A 25 -15.31 -12.55 4.37
CA GLU A 25 -14.18 -11.62 4.44
C GLU A 25 -14.52 -10.28 3.76
N LEU A 26 -15.22 -10.29 2.61
CA LEU A 26 -15.73 -9.07 1.97
C LEU A 26 -16.69 -8.31 2.89
N GLU A 27 -17.63 -9.01 3.52
CA GLU A 27 -18.60 -8.41 4.44
C GLU A 27 -17.89 -7.79 5.66
N VAL A 28 -16.95 -8.50 6.27
CA VAL A 28 -16.16 -7.97 7.41
C VAL A 28 -15.33 -6.75 6.98
N ARG A 29 -14.71 -6.78 5.80
CA ARG A 29 -14.00 -5.61 5.26
C ARG A 29 -14.93 -4.44 5.02
N TYR A 30 -16.11 -4.69 4.45
CA TYR A 30 -17.12 -3.67 4.22
C TYR A 30 -17.60 -3.04 5.53
N LEU A 31 -17.91 -3.85 6.55
CA LEU A 31 -18.32 -3.36 7.86
C LEU A 31 -17.21 -2.56 8.54
N LYS A 32 -15.96 -3.01 8.50
CA LYS A 32 -14.80 -2.24 9.01
C LYS A 32 -14.60 -0.91 8.25
N PHE A 33 -14.78 -0.93 6.93
CA PHE A 33 -14.71 0.26 6.10
C PHE A 33 -15.80 1.26 6.52
N MET A 34 -17.04 0.80 6.66
CA MET A 34 -18.15 1.62 7.13
C MET A 34 -17.91 2.17 8.55
N GLU A 35 -17.42 1.36 9.48
CA GLU A 35 -17.14 1.78 10.86
C GLU A 35 -16.05 2.85 10.95
N LYS A 36 -14.96 2.71 10.19
CA LYS A 36 -13.88 3.70 10.17
C LYS A 36 -14.30 5.02 9.54
N ARG A 37 -15.14 4.95 8.51
CA ARG A 37 -15.49 6.11 7.68
C ARG A 37 -16.74 6.85 8.18
N PHE A 38 -17.63 6.14 8.86
CA PHE A 38 -18.87 6.67 9.42
C PHE A 38 -18.87 6.42 10.94
N VAL A 39 -18.17 7.28 11.68
CA VAL A 39 -18.21 7.25 13.15
C VAL A 39 -19.52 7.89 13.60
N ILE A 40 -20.46 7.08 14.10
CA ILE A 40 -21.68 7.58 14.76
C ILE A 40 -21.36 7.73 16.25
N LYS A 41 -21.19 8.96 16.74
CA LYS A 41 -21.18 9.25 18.19
C LYS A 41 -22.57 9.72 18.63
N ASP A 42 -23.11 9.08 19.66
CA ASP A 42 -24.30 9.51 20.40
C ASP A 42 -25.58 9.73 19.57
N GLY A 43 -25.79 8.93 18.52
CA GLY A 43 -27.05 8.91 17.76
C GLY A 43 -27.23 10.07 16.77
N GLU A 44 -26.27 10.99 16.69
CA GLU A 44 -26.14 11.95 15.60
C GLU A 44 -24.97 11.53 14.72
N LEU A 45 -25.07 11.82 13.41
CA LEU A 45 -23.95 11.71 12.48
C LEU A 45 -22.93 12.78 12.90
N SER A 46 -22.09 12.46 13.89
CA SER A 46 -20.94 13.29 14.24
C SER A 46 -20.15 13.52 12.97
N GLU A 47 -19.91 14.79 12.67
CA GLU A 47 -19.26 15.34 11.48
C GLU A 47 -18.33 14.31 10.82
N LEU A 48 -18.64 13.96 9.56
CA LEU A 48 -17.79 13.08 8.77
C LEU A 48 -16.35 13.60 8.87
N PRO A 49 -15.36 12.74 9.19
CA PRO A 49 -13.97 13.19 9.22
C PRO A 49 -13.63 13.83 7.87
N PRO A 50 -12.77 14.86 7.85
CA PRO A 50 -12.39 15.54 6.61
C PRO A 50 -11.87 14.51 5.60
N GLU A 51 -12.29 14.63 4.34
CA GLU A 51 -11.90 13.69 3.28
C GLU A 51 -10.37 13.51 3.24
N GLN A 52 -9.93 12.27 3.39
CA GLN A 52 -8.52 11.86 3.35
C GLN A 52 -8.14 11.43 1.93
N ALA A 53 -6.85 11.44 1.59
CA ALA A 53 -6.42 10.97 0.26
C ALA A 53 -6.88 9.54 -0.03
N ASP A 54 -6.85 8.67 0.98
CA ASP A 54 -7.28 7.27 0.92
C ASP A 54 -8.78 7.08 0.67
N ASP A 55 -9.59 8.12 0.84
CA ASP A 55 -11.03 8.07 0.56
C ASP A 55 -11.33 7.86 -0.94
N ASN A 56 -10.36 8.13 -1.81
CA ASN A 56 -10.45 7.89 -3.25
C ASN A 56 -10.16 6.43 -3.63
N ASN A 57 -9.68 5.60 -2.70
CA ASN A 57 -9.44 4.19 -2.99
C ASN A 57 -10.77 3.41 -3.00
N PRO A 58 -11.09 2.69 -4.10
CA PRO A 58 -12.21 1.76 -4.09
C PRO A 58 -11.95 0.63 -3.10
N LEU A 59 -13.02 0.03 -2.57
CA LEU A 59 -12.90 -1.15 -1.70
C LEU A 59 -12.14 -2.26 -2.46
N PRO A 60 -11.03 -2.77 -1.92
CA PRO A 60 -10.25 -3.80 -2.60
C PRO A 60 -11.00 -5.13 -2.61
N MET A 61 -11.46 -5.54 -3.80
CA MET A 61 -12.18 -6.81 -4.02
C MET A 61 -11.25 -8.01 -4.26
N ASN A 62 -9.94 -7.76 -4.46
CA ASN A 62 -8.95 -8.80 -4.69
C ASN A 62 -8.51 -9.44 -3.36
N PHE A 63 -8.44 -10.78 -3.35
CA PHE A 63 -7.99 -11.59 -2.24
C PHE A 63 -6.64 -12.23 -2.56
N HIS A 64 -5.58 -11.81 -1.88
CA HIS A 64 -4.34 -12.56 -1.85
C HIS A 64 -4.41 -13.52 -0.66
N VAL A 65 -4.51 -14.82 -0.95
CA VAL A 65 -4.66 -15.89 0.07
C VAL A 65 -3.35 -16.17 0.79
N GLU A 66 -2.22 -15.75 0.23
CA GLU A 66 -0.89 -15.84 0.84
C GLU A 66 -0.26 -14.45 0.92
N ASP A 67 -0.17 -13.90 2.13
CA ASP A 67 0.57 -12.67 2.41
C ASP A 67 1.88 -13.01 3.12
N ASN A 68 2.88 -13.38 2.34
CA ASN A 68 4.24 -13.64 2.81
C ASN A 68 5.09 -12.36 2.83
N PHE A 69 4.48 -11.17 2.74
CA PHE A 69 5.21 -9.92 2.64
C PHE A 69 5.64 -9.39 4.02
N THR A 70 6.93 -9.19 4.20
CA THR A 70 7.47 -8.74 5.49
C THR A 70 7.32 -7.23 5.66
N TYR A 71 6.14 -6.77 6.09
CA TYR A 71 5.85 -5.34 6.34
C TYR A 71 6.82 -4.65 7.32
N SER A 72 7.48 -5.40 8.20
CA SER A 72 8.51 -4.83 9.08
C SER A 72 9.77 -4.35 8.36
N GLU A 73 9.97 -4.75 7.10
CA GLU A 73 11.11 -4.32 6.29
C GLU A 73 10.82 -3.01 5.54
N THR A 74 9.54 -2.67 5.28
CA THR A 74 9.20 -1.41 4.60
C THR A 74 9.47 -0.20 5.48
N SER A 75 9.19 -0.30 6.77
CA SER A 75 9.49 0.77 7.74
C SER A 75 10.99 1.03 7.92
N LYS A 76 11.86 0.14 7.44
CA LYS A 76 13.33 0.29 7.48
C LYS A 76 13.90 0.96 6.23
N LEU A 77 13.09 1.16 5.18
CA LEU A 77 13.57 1.70 3.89
C LEU A 77 14.02 3.16 4.02
N LEU A 78 13.30 3.93 4.83
CA LEU A 78 13.50 5.36 5.03
C LEU A 78 13.73 5.65 6.50
N LYS A 79 14.81 6.39 6.81
CA LYS A 79 15.04 6.93 8.15
C LYS A 79 14.46 8.35 8.26
N PRO A 80 14.01 8.76 9.46
CA PRO A 80 13.53 10.13 9.70
C PRO A 80 14.50 11.24 9.27
N SER A 81 15.81 10.99 9.38
CA SER A 81 16.85 11.92 8.92
C SER A 81 16.94 12.04 7.41
N GLU A 82 16.65 10.96 6.68
CA GLU A 82 16.75 10.89 5.21
C GLU A 82 15.55 11.57 4.53
N CYS A 83 14.37 11.59 5.15
CA CYS A 83 13.20 12.30 4.63
C CYS A 83 13.40 13.81 4.50
N LYS A 84 14.34 14.41 5.24
CA LYS A 84 14.70 15.83 5.05
C LYS A 84 15.33 16.08 3.68
N ILE A 85 16.07 15.10 3.16
CA ILE A 85 16.74 15.17 1.84
C ILE A 85 15.69 15.13 0.73
N LEU A 86 14.66 14.28 0.87
CA LEU A 86 13.55 14.21 -0.09
C LEU A 86 12.71 15.49 -0.13
N ARG A 87 12.61 16.20 1.00
CA ARG A 87 11.90 17.48 1.15
C ARG A 87 12.70 18.70 0.71
N ALA A 88 14.01 18.59 0.50
CA ALA A 88 14.85 19.74 0.21
C ALA A 88 14.49 20.36 -1.15
N GLU A 89 14.08 21.63 -1.16
CA GLU A 89 13.71 22.36 -2.38
C GLU A 89 14.92 22.78 -3.23
N PHE A 90 16.12 22.88 -2.63
CA PHE A 90 17.24 23.63 -3.21
C PHE A 90 18.44 22.79 -3.68
N ASP A 91 18.53 21.50 -3.35
CA ASP A 91 19.67 20.67 -3.79
C ASP A 91 19.23 19.40 -4.52
N THR A 92 19.21 19.47 -5.85
CA THR A 92 18.79 18.37 -6.72
C THR A 92 19.82 17.25 -6.79
N ARG A 93 21.12 17.52 -6.57
CA ARG A 93 22.16 16.50 -6.74
C ARG A 93 22.18 15.48 -5.61
N GLU A 94 22.15 15.95 -4.36
CA GLU A 94 22.09 15.05 -3.20
C GLU A 94 20.80 14.23 -3.20
N ARG A 95 19.68 14.86 -3.57
CA ARG A 95 18.39 14.19 -3.72
C ARG A 95 18.43 13.11 -4.80
N ASP A 96 18.98 13.40 -5.98
CA ASP A 96 19.04 12.42 -7.08
C ASP A 96 19.96 11.24 -6.76
N ILE A 97 21.06 11.47 -6.03
CA ILE A 97 21.92 10.39 -5.52
C ILE A 97 21.16 9.54 -4.49
N PHE A 98 20.49 10.19 -3.55
CA PHE A 98 19.72 9.49 -2.52
C PHE A 98 18.55 8.69 -3.11
N VAL A 99 17.84 9.23 -4.10
CA VAL A 99 16.76 8.52 -4.79
C VAL A 99 17.27 7.25 -5.46
N LYS A 100 18.48 7.26 -6.04
CA LYS A 100 19.09 6.04 -6.60
C LYS A 100 19.45 5.01 -5.54
N GLU A 101 19.95 5.45 -4.39
CA GLU A 101 20.22 4.56 -3.26
C GLU A 101 18.90 3.95 -2.72
N LEU A 102 17.88 4.79 -2.57
CA LEU A 102 16.56 4.36 -2.14
C LEU A 102 15.95 3.39 -3.16
N GLU A 103 16.08 3.64 -4.46
CA GLU A 103 15.67 2.72 -5.52
C GLU A 103 16.37 1.36 -5.37
N ALA A 104 17.66 1.33 -5.06
CA ALA A 104 18.39 0.09 -4.82
C ALA A 104 17.85 -0.66 -3.58
N ARG A 105 17.50 0.05 -2.50
CA ARG A 105 16.87 -0.55 -1.30
C ARG A 105 15.46 -1.08 -1.62
N VAL A 106 14.65 -0.32 -2.36
CA VAL A 106 13.31 -0.73 -2.79
C VAL A 106 13.38 -1.95 -3.71
N LYS A 107 14.39 -2.04 -4.58
CA LYS A 107 14.61 -3.21 -5.46
C LYS A 107 14.88 -4.52 -4.72
N VAL A 108 15.36 -4.47 -3.48
CA VAL A 108 15.52 -5.67 -2.64
C VAL A 108 14.16 -6.32 -2.35
N LEU A 109 13.13 -5.50 -2.12
CA LEU A 109 11.77 -5.95 -1.84
C LEU A 109 10.92 -6.09 -3.11
N TRP A 110 11.13 -5.21 -4.08
CA TRP A 110 10.42 -5.19 -5.37
C TRP A 110 11.42 -5.14 -6.53
N PRO A 111 11.89 -6.30 -7.02
CA PRO A 111 12.96 -6.37 -8.03
C PRO A 111 12.66 -5.62 -9.34
N ASN A 112 11.37 -5.51 -9.71
CA ASN A 112 10.91 -4.85 -10.94
C ASN A 112 10.49 -3.39 -10.70
N SER A 113 10.86 -2.80 -9.57
CA SER A 113 10.54 -1.40 -9.27
C SER A 113 11.46 -0.43 -10.01
N SER A 114 10.91 0.70 -10.44
CA SER A 114 11.66 1.82 -10.98
C SER A 114 11.20 3.12 -10.33
N PHE A 115 12.13 4.07 -10.16
CA PHE A 115 11.78 5.41 -9.72
C PHE A 115 10.83 6.11 -10.70
N SER A 116 9.83 6.83 -10.18
CA SER A 116 8.86 7.58 -10.98
C SER A 116 9.00 9.09 -10.74
N SER A 117 8.71 9.55 -9.51
CA SER A 117 8.75 10.97 -9.18
C SER A 117 8.88 11.22 -7.69
N VAL A 118 9.40 12.39 -7.34
CA VAL A 118 9.28 12.99 -6.00
C VAL A 118 8.35 14.19 -6.14
N SER A 119 7.30 14.26 -5.33
CA SER A 119 6.33 15.34 -5.35
C SER A 119 6.06 15.85 -3.95
N CYS A 120 6.10 17.16 -3.78
CA CYS A 120 5.71 17.86 -2.56
C CYS A 120 4.57 18.80 -2.91
N GLY A 121 3.40 18.57 -2.31
CA GLY A 121 2.24 19.43 -2.51
C GLY A 121 1.13 19.14 -1.50
N SER A 122 0.28 20.13 -1.27
CA SER A 122 -0.90 19.98 -0.41
C SER A 122 -2.11 19.39 -1.15
N HIS A 123 -2.02 19.22 -2.46
CA HIS A 123 -3.10 18.67 -3.27
C HIS A 123 -3.07 17.15 -3.32
N VAL A 124 -4.25 16.54 -3.32
CA VAL A 124 -4.40 15.09 -3.52
C VAL A 124 -3.91 14.73 -4.93
N CYS A 125 -3.00 13.78 -4.99
CA CYS A 125 -2.39 13.30 -6.23
C CYS A 125 -2.62 11.80 -6.37
N GLU A 126 -2.77 11.35 -7.63
CA GLU A 126 -2.87 9.93 -7.98
C GLU A 126 -1.57 9.48 -8.65
N SER A 127 -1.04 8.33 -8.22
CA SER A 127 0.03 7.67 -8.97
C SER A 127 -0.47 7.14 -10.31
N LYS A 128 0.26 7.43 -11.38
CA LYS A 128 -0.03 6.95 -12.74
C LYS A 128 0.33 5.48 -12.97
N CYS A 129 0.89 4.82 -11.97
CA CYS A 129 1.38 3.45 -12.10
C CYS A 129 0.30 2.43 -11.74
N GLU A 130 0.30 1.30 -12.43
CA GLU A 130 -0.61 0.19 -12.17
C GLU A 130 -0.41 -0.36 -10.75
N ARG A 131 0.86 -0.54 -10.36
CA ARG A 131 1.26 -0.83 -8.98
C ARG A 131 2.21 0.26 -8.47
N ALA A 132 1.66 1.16 -7.67
CA ALA A 132 2.40 2.25 -7.05
C ALA A 132 2.95 1.84 -5.67
N ILE A 133 4.23 2.12 -5.45
CA ILE A 133 4.88 2.04 -4.14
C ILE A 133 5.17 3.48 -3.74
N VAL A 134 4.37 4.02 -2.83
CA VAL A 134 4.44 5.43 -2.42
C VAL A 134 4.93 5.49 -0.98
N PHE A 135 6.02 6.22 -0.74
CA PHE A 135 6.50 6.47 0.61
C PHE A 135 6.31 7.93 0.97
N SER A 136 5.72 8.17 2.14
CA SER A 136 5.67 9.49 2.75
C SER A 136 7.08 9.95 3.14
N SER A 137 7.36 11.22 2.89
CA SER A 137 8.56 11.89 3.34
C SER A 137 8.27 13.06 4.28
N GLU A 138 7.04 13.13 4.81
CA GLU A 138 6.65 14.15 5.78
C GLU A 138 7.43 14.03 7.10
N SER A 139 7.40 15.07 7.93
CA SER A 139 8.13 15.07 9.20
C SER A 139 7.57 14.08 10.21
N ASN A 140 6.26 13.87 10.19
CA ASN A 140 5.56 13.05 11.19
C ASN A 140 5.50 11.59 10.76
N ASP A 141 5.35 11.36 9.45
CA ASP A 141 5.05 10.04 8.88
C ASP A 141 6.12 9.57 7.88
N CYS A 142 7.38 9.99 8.09
CA CYS A 142 8.50 9.61 7.23
C CYS A 142 8.65 8.09 7.10
N GLY A 143 8.63 7.60 5.86
CA GLY A 143 8.77 6.18 5.54
C GLY A 143 7.48 5.38 5.62
N GLU A 144 6.34 6.02 5.92
CA GLU A 144 5.05 5.36 5.87
C GLU A 144 4.70 4.98 4.42
N TRP A 145 4.24 3.74 4.22
CA TRP A 145 3.78 3.27 2.93
C TRP A 145 2.35 3.75 2.69
N LEU A 146 2.20 4.64 1.72
CA LEU A 146 0.93 5.21 1.31
C LEU A 146 0.31 4.43 0.13
N GLY A 147 -0.99 4.62 -0.05
CA GLY A 147 -1.75 4.09 -1.18
C GLY A 147 -1.45 4.79 -2.52
N LYS A 148 -2.23 4.41 -3.54
CA LYS A 148 -2.15 5.01 -4.89
C LYS A 148 -2.44 6.51 -4.88
N TRP A 149 -3.32 6.94 -3.98
CA TRP A 149 -3.66 8.33 -3.72
C TRP A 149 -2.89 8.83 -2.50
N PHE A 150 -2.32 10.01 -2.61
CA PHE A 150 -1.48 10.57 -1.57
C PHE A 150 -1.54 12.10 -1.55
N THR A 151 -1.16 12.66 -0.42
CA THR A 151 -0.98 14.10 -0.19
C THR A 151 0.38 14.33 0.47
N GLY A 152 0.88 15.56 0.38
CA GLY A 152 2.12 15.93 1.06
C GLY A 152 3.37 15.70 0.23
N CYS A 153 4.49 15.53 0.93
CA CYS A 153 5.77 15.20 0.31
C CYS A 153 5.95 13.69 0.23
N VAL A 154 6.04 13.15 -0.98
CA VAL A 154 6.19 11.71 -1.22
C VAL A 154 7.24 11.39 -2.26
N VAL A 155 7.74 10.15 -2.20
CA VAL A 155 8.52 9.51 -3.26
C VAL A 155 7.76 8.32 -3.83
N VAL A 156 7.66 8.27 -5.16
CA VAL A 156 6.87 7.27 -5.89
C VAL A 156 7.80 6.36 -6.69
N PHE A 157 7.65 5.06 -6.48
CA PHE A 157 8.23 4.00 -7.29
C PHE A 157 7.10 3.19 -7.95
N CYS A 158 7.39 2.64 -9.12
CA CYS A 158 6.43 1.85 -9.89
C CYS A 158 6.97 0.44 -10.06
N ASP A 159 6.18 -0.55 -9.64
CA ASP A 159 6.49 -1.97 -9.83
C ASP A 159 5.85 -2.46 -11.13
N HIS A 160 6.69 -2.86 -12.09
CA HIS A 160 6.24 -3.34 -13.40
C HIS A 160 5.88 -4.83 -13.40
N LYS A 161 5.83 -5.48 -12.24
CA LYS A 161 5.37 -6.86 -12.16
C LYS A 161 3.89 -6.92 -12.53
N HIS A 162 3.59 -7.48 -13.70
CA HIS A 162 2.23 -7.87 -14.05
C HIS A 162 1.72 -8.85 -12.99
N VAL A 163 0.74 -8.42 -12.21
CA VAL A 163 -0.04 -9.32 -11.38
C VAL A 163 -1.00 -10.01 -12.35
N LEU A 164 -0.77 -11.29 -12.62
CA LEU A 164 -1.78 -12.12 -13.27
C LEU A 164 -2.98 -12.13 -12.33
N ALA A 165 -4.05 -11.48 -12.78
CA ALA A 165 -5.34 -11.43 -12.12
C ALA A 165 -5.97 -12.83 -12.02
#